data_AF-A0A9N8ZPN6-F1
#
_entry.id   AF-A0A9N8ZPN6-F1
#
_cell.length_a   1.000
_cell.length_b   1.000
_cell.length_c   1.000
_cell.angle_alpha   90.00
_cell.angle_beta   90.00
_cell.angle_gamma   90.00
#
_symmetry.space_group_name_H-M   'P 1'
#
loop_
_entity.id
_entity.type
_entity.pdbx_description
1 polymer ?
#
loop_
_entity_poly.entity_id
_entity_poly.type
_entity_poly.pdbx_seq_one_letter_code
_entity_poly.pdbx_strand_id
1 'polypeptide(L)'
;MFSERNKQMMSPTQISPSGNKEYFIDRDGHVFRYILQFYRTGKIPWPDQNNYDGGGVGDLPTNHIGRSLVTGNDNSSARTLSTAAASTLITRQEIENEMDYFQIPAPTHEPITISYPTLAIAKQLDAFINSLKTCFTSIAQNFIVDISIMFYEDKRLPQANLKEVDNENVKMVINELVYKLFHDFALVGFEILDRFGQDIGVYLMETLPGLSWKLTRGYYDRRYFVSLSTTIIDHQGILDNSCLAKRNNV
;
A
#
# COMPACT_ATOMS: atom_id res chain seq x y z
N MET A 1 22.48 -0.60 -27.54
CA MET A 1 22.17 -0.72 -26.09
C MET A 1 21.11 0.27 -25.67
N PHE A 2 21.20 1.54 -26.10
CA PHE A 2 20.15 2.55 -25.89
C PHE A 2 19.34 2.80 -27.15
N SER A 3 18.11 3.26 -26.98
CA SER A 3 17.24 3.70 -28.06
C SER A 3 17.78 4.93 -28.79
N GLU A 4 17.36 5.12 -30.04
CA GLU A 4 17.78 6.25 -30.90
C GLU A 4 17.57 7.62 -30.22
N ARG A 5 16.46 7.80 -29.48
CA ARG A 5 16.17 9.03 -28.74
C ARG A 5 17.15 9.31 -27.59
N ASN A 6 17.77 8.27 -27.03
CA ASN A 6 18.71 8.37 -25.92
C ASN A 6 20.16 8.57 -26.39
N LYS A 7 20.42 8.62 -27.71
CA LYS A 7 21.77 8.83 -28.26
C LYS A 7 22.39 10.18 -27.88
N GLN A 8 21.57 11.20 -27.62
CA GLN A 8 22.06 12.50 -27.15
C GLN A 8 22.71 12.42 -25.76
N MET A 9 22.35 11.41 -24.95
CA MET A 9 22.97 11.11 -23.66
C MET A 9 24.34 10.42 -23.80
N MET A 10 24.64 9.88 -24.99
CA MET A 10 25.94 9.28 -25.32
C MET A 10 26.95 10.29 -25.87
N SER A 11 26.71 11.60 -25.66
CA SER A 11 27.69 12.62 -25.98
C SER A 11 28.88 12.45 -25.03
N PRO A 12 30.08 12.05 -25.51
CA PRO A 12 31.23 11.92 -24.62
C PRO A 12 31.55 13.31 -24.08
N THR A 13 31.38 13.51 -22.77
CA THR A 13 31.54 14.84 -22.20
C THR A 13 33.02 15.25 -22.25
N GLN A 14 33.93 14.29 -22.07
CA GLN A 14 35.39 14.42 -22.24
C GLN A 14 36.03 13.05 -22.56
N ILE A 15 37.14 13.04 -23.30
CA ILE A 15 38.04 11.88 -23.36
C ILE A 15 38.89 11.96 -22.10
N SER A 16 38.72 10.99 -21.20
CA SER A 16 39.55 10.85 -20.00
C SER A 16 41.03 10.78 -20.41
N PRO A 17 42.00 11.26 -19.60
CA PRO A 17 43.44 11.11 -19.87
C PRO A 17 43.87 9.64 -20.12
N SER A 18 43.04 8.69 -19.65
CA SER A 18 43.17 7.24 -19.84
C SER A 18 42.67 6.71 -21.20
N GLY A 19 42.10 7.56 -22.06
CA GLY A 19 41.47 7.18 -23.32
C GLY A 19 40.05 6.62 -23.18
N ASN A 20 39.51 6.54 -21.97
CA ASN A 20 38.16 6.06 -21.71
C ASN A 20 37.09 7.11 -22.05
N LYS A 21 35.98 6.66 -22.62
CA LYS A 21 34.78 7.47 -22.87
C LYS A 21 33.95 7.54 -21.59
N GLU A 22 33.77 8.74 -21.06
CA GLU A 22 32.92 9.01 -19.91
C GLU A 22 31.58 9.59 -20.39
N TYR A 23 30.48 9.11 -19.80
CA TYR A 23 29.12 9.53 -20.14
C TYR A 23 28.45 10.10 -18.89
N PHE A 24 27.81 11.26 -19.03
CA PHE A 24 27.04 11.87 -17.95
C PHE A 24 25.55 11.57 -18.14
N ILE A 25 24.91 11.06 -17.10
CA ILE A 25 23.48 10.71 -17.09
C ILE A 25 22.84 11.44 -15.91
N ASP A 26 21.99 12.42 -16.22
CA ASP A 26 21.26 13.22 -15.23
C ASP A 26 20.01 12.47 -14.72
N ARG A 27 20.24 11.37 -14.00
CA ARG A 27 19.21 10.48 -13.42
C ARG A 27 19.63 10.02 -12.03
N ASP A 28 18.69 9.45 -11.28
CA ASP A 28 18.97 8.91 -9.94
C ASP A 28 19.90 7.69 -10.02
N GLY A 29 21.10 7.81 -9.44
CA GLY A 29 22.10 6.74 -9.42
C GLY A 29 21.67 5.48 -8.66
N HIS A 30 20.79 5.61 -7.67
CA HIS A 30 20.26 4.48 -6.90
C HIS A 30 19.33 3.63 -7.74
N VAL A 31 18.39 4.26 -8.47
CA VAL A 31 17.48 3.55 -9.39
C VAL A 31 18.22 3.06 -10.63
N PHE A 32 19.17 3.85 -11.15
CA PHE A 32 19.99 3.50 -12.31
C PHE A 32 20.84 2.24 -12.09
N ARG A 33 21.21 1.92 -10.84
CA ARG A 33 21.86 0.65 -10.51
C ARG A 33 21.07 -0.57 -11.00
N TYR A 34 19.74 -0.55 -10.97
CA TYR A 34 18.90 -1.66 -11.42
C TYR A 34 18.97 -1.83 -12.94
N ILE A 35 19.06 -0.71 -13.66
CA ILE A 35 19.24 -0.67 -15.10
C ILE A 35 20.59 -1.30 -15.50
N LEU A 36 21.67 -0.94 -14.80
CA LEU A 36 22.98 -1.54 -15.03
C LEU A 36 22.98 -3.05 -14.73
N GLN A 37 22.28 -3.48 -13.68
CA GLN A 37 22.16 -4.90 -13.35
C GLN A 37 21.38 -5.68 -14.40
N PHE A 38 20.36 -5.09 -15.02
CA PHE A 38 19.69 -5.69 -16.18
C PHE A 38 20.66 -5.91 -17.35
N TYR A 39 21.43 -4.89 -17.73
CA TYR A 39 22.39 -5.04 -18.83
C TYR A 39 23.51 -6.05 -18.52
N ARG A 40 23.87 -6.22 -17.24
CA ARG A 40 24.88 -7.20 -16.79
C ARG A 40 24.35 -8.63 -16.73
N THR A 41 23.11 -8.82 -16.27
CA THR A 41 22.59 -10.15 -15.88
C THR A 41 21.39 -10.63 -16.71
N GLY A 42 20.79 -9.75 -17.50
CA GLY A 42 19.52 -9.98 -18.19
C GLY A 42 18.28 -9.97 -17.27
N LYS A 43 18.44 -9.67 -15.97
CA LYS A 43 17.37 -9.67 -14.97
C LYS A 43 17.39 -8.41 -14.11
N ILE A 44 16.22 -7.98 -13.66
CA ILE A 44 16.09 -6.87 -12.71
C ILE A 44 15.92 -7.44 -11.30
N PRO A 45 16.78 -7.07 -10.35
CA PRO A 45 16.66 -7.52 -8.97
C PRO A 45 15.55 -6.73 -8.26
N TRP A 46 14.28 -7.09 -8.43
CA TRP A 46 13.16 -6.37 -7.84
C TRP A 46 13.25 -6.31 -6.31
N PRO A 47 13.02 -5.13 -5.69
CA PRO A 47 13.12 -4.97 -4.22
C PRO A 47 12.15 -5.89 -3.45
N ASP A 48 11.03 -6.26 -4.07
CA ASP A 48 9.99 -7.09 -3.43
C ASP A 48 10.29 -8.61 -3.48
N GLN A 49 11.30 -9.05 -4.24
CA GLN A 49 11.57 -10.48 -4.47
C GLN A 49 12.50 -11.15 -3.45
N ASN A 50 13.03 -10.42 -2.47
CA ASN A 50 14.02 -10.96 -1.53
C ASN A 50 13.46 -11.66 -0.27
N ASN A 51 12.17 -12.02 -0.21
CA ASN A 51 11.62 -12.66 1.01
C ASN A 51 10.80 -13.95 0.82
N TYR A 52 10.78 -14.57 -0.35
CA TYR A 52 10.20 -15.90 -0.52
C TYR A 52 11.05 -16.77 -1.44
N ASP A 53 12.13 -17.32 -0.90
CA ASP A 53 12.62 -18.63 -1.35
C ASP A 53 13.21 -19.37 -0.15
N GLY A 54 12.39 -20.26 0.42
CA GLY A 54 12.86 -21.26 1.36
C GLY A 54 13.57 -22.38 0.61
N GLY A 55 14.87 -22.54 0.87
CA GLY A 55 15.60 -23.78 0.61
C GLY A 55 16.64 -23.70 -0.51
N GLY A 56 17.86 -23.33 -0.16
CA GLY A 56 19.03 -23.49 -1.04
C GLY A 56 20.26 -22.81 -0.47
N VAL A 57 21.06 -23.58 0.30
CA VAL A 57 22.37 -23.15 0.80
C VAL A 57 23.30 -22.90 -0.39
N GLY A 58 23.84 -21.69 -0.50
CA GLY A 58 24.79 -21.29 -1.54
C GLY A 58 25.36 -19.91 -1.26
N ASP A 59 26.51 -19.90 -0.59
CA ASP A 59 27.43 -18.80 -0.28
C ASP A 59 27.32 -17.52 -1.13
N LEU A 60 27.08 -16.39 -0.46
CA LEU A 60 27.66 -15.09 -0.84
C LEU A 60 28.12 -14.31 0.42
N PRO A 61 29.19 -13.50 0.30
CA PRO A 61 30.06 -13.14 1.40
C PRO A 61 29.42 -12.08 2.29
N THR A 62 29.33 -12.39 3.58
CA THR A 62 29.05 -11.44 4.65
C THR A 62 30.18 -10.42 4.73
N ASN A 63 29.86 -9.17 4.39
CA ASN A 63 30.73 -8.03 4.66
C ASN A 63 30.76 -7.84 6.18
N HIS A 64 31.82 -8.34 6.81
CA HIS A 64 32.13 -8.12 8.21
C HIS A 64 32.46 -6.63 8.42
N ILE A 65 31.55 -5.90 9.06
CA ILE A 65 31.94 -4.80 9.95
C ILE A 65 31.46 -5.20 11.33
N GLY A 66 32.41 -5.66 12.14
CA GLY A 66 32.16 -6.16 13.49
C GLY A 66 31.61 -5.07 14.39
N ARG A 67 30.60 -5.42 15.19
CA ARG A 67 30.41 -4.83 16.50
C ARG A 67 29.88 -5.88 17.45
N SER A 68 30.81 -6.44 18.20
CA SER A 68 30.58 -7.22 19.41
C SER A 68 29.66 -6.45 20.36
N LEU A 69 28.55 -7.06 20.77
CA LEU A 69 27.73 -6.60 21.90
C LEU A 69 27.94 -7.60 23.04
N VAL A 70 28.94 -7.29 23.84
CA VAL A 70 29.04 -7.72 25.24
C VAL A 70 28.01 -6.91 26.03
N THR A 71 27.28 -7.62 26.87
CA THR A 71 26.35 -7.12 27.89
C THR A 71 27.04 -6.19 28.90
N GLY A 72 26.45 -5.03 29.17
CA GLY A 72 26.85 -4.19 30.30
C GLY A 72 26.11 -2.85 30.35
N ASN A 73 25.42 -2.61 31.46
CA ASN A 73 24.86 -1.32 31.88
C ASN A 73 25.93 -0.22 31.89
N ASP A 74 25.55 1.02 31.54
CA ASP A 74 25.64 2.18 32.44
C ASP A 74 25.21 3.50 31.75
N ASN A 75 24.56 4.35 32.55
CA ASN A 75 24.08 5.70 32.22
C ASN A 75 25.22 6.67 31.90
N SER A 76 25.09 7.48 30.84
CA SER A 76 25.21 8.96 30.87
C SER A 76 25.38 9.61 29.47
N SER A 77 24.69 10.75 29.30
CA SER A 77 25.03 11.91 28.46
C SER A 77 24.91 11.83 26.93
N ALA A 78 23.79 12.36 26.45
CA ALA A 78 23.58 13.19 25.27
C ALA A 78 24.75 13.33 24.26
N ARG A 79 24.56 12.74 23.07
CA ARG A 79 25.03 13.31 21.80
C ARG A 79 23.97 13.14 20.72
N THR A 80 23.40 14.26 20.34
CA THR A 80 22.64 14.49 19.11
C THR A 80 23.45 13.98 17.91
N LEU A 81 22.93 12.96 17.23
CA LEU A 81 23.37 12.58 15.89
C LEU A 81 22.19 12.79 14.96
N SER A 82 22.16 13.99 14.40
CA SER A 82 21.57 14.26 13.10
C SER A 82 22.30 13.40 12.08
N THR A 83 21.69 12.29 11.70
CA THR A 83 22.07 11.60 10.47
C THR A 83 20.79 11.29 9.73
N ALA A 84 20.54 12.08 8.69
CA ALA A 84 19.60 11.79 7.64
C ALA A 84 19.97 10.43 7.02
N ALA A 85 19.38 9.36 7.54
CA ALA A 85 19.27 8.10 6.85
C ALA A 85 17.82 7.99 6.41
N ALA A 86 17.44 8.83 5.46
CA ALA A 86 16.29 8.53 4.60
C ALA A 86 16.68 7.23 3.89
N SER A 87 16.19 6.11 4.40
CA SER A 87 16.19 4.84 3.70
C SER A 87 15.48 5.09 2.37
N THR A 88 16.25 5.26 1.30
CA THR A 88 15.76 5.33 -0.08
C THR A 88 15.23 3.94 -0.43
N LEU A 89 14.02 3.65 0.04
CA LEU A 89 13.19 2.55 -0.41
C LEU A 89 12.82 2.85 -1.85
N ILE A 90 13.64 2.36 -2.78
CA ILE A 90 13.37 2.43 -4.20
C ILE A 90 12.17 1.53 -4.47
N THR A 91 11.09 2.13 -4.95
CA THR A 91 9.85 1.44 -5.28
C THR A 91 9.97 0.71 -6.61
N ARG A 92 9.12 -0.31 -6.80
CA ARG A 92 8.97 -0.98 -8.09
C ARG A 92 8.61 0.00 -9.21
N GLN A 93 7.72 0.95 -8.94
CA GLN A 93 7.29 1.96 -9.91
C GLN A 93 8.46 2.85 -10.37
N GLU A 94 9.37 3.23 -9.47
CA GLU A 94 10.56 4.02 -9.83
C GLU A 94 11.48 3.25 -10.78
N ILE A 95 11.66 1.95 -10.53
CA ILE A 95 12.45 1.09 -11.42
C ILE A 95 11.77 0.94 -12.78
N GLU A 96 10.45 0.73 -12.80
CA GLU A 96 9.67 0.62 -14.04
C GLU A 96 9.72 1.92 -14.87
N ASN A 97 9.68 3.08 -14.22
CA ASN A 97 9.82 4.38 -14.88
C ASN A 97 11.21 4.53 -15.53
N GLU A 98 12.29 4.08 -14.88
CA GLU A 98 13.64 4.10 -15.48
C GLU A 98 13.75 3.09 -16.63
N MET A 99 13.16 1.90 -16.51
CA MET A 99 13.15 0.93 -17.61
C MET A 99 12.49 1.49 -18.88
N ASP A 100 11.35 2.15 -18.72
CA ASP A 100 10.64 2.80 -19.83
C ASP A 100 11.47 3.95 -20.42
N TYR A 101 12.10 4.76 -19.56
CA TYR A 101 13.00 5.83 -19.98
C TYR A 101 14.13 5.30 -20.89
N PHE A 102 14.83 4.24 -20.44
CA PHE A 102 15.91 3.61 -21.19
C PHE A 102 15.43 2.70 -22.34
N GLN A 103 14.12 2.51 -22.49
CA GLN A 103 13.49 1.57 -23.43
C GLN A 103 14.15 0.19 -23.33
N ILE A 104 14.41 -0.24 -22.11
CA ILE A 104 14.87 -1.59 -21.86
C ILE A 104 13.77 -2.50 -22.36
N PRO A 105 14.04 -3.38 -23.35
CA PRO A 105 13.09 -4.41 -23.70
C PRO A 105 12.87 -5.17 -22.41
N ALA A 106 11.68 -5.06 -21.83
CA ALA A 106 11.35 -5.82 -20.65
C ALA A 106 11.82 -7.25 -20.95
N PRO A 107 12.63 -7.88 -20.10
CA PRO A 107 12.91 -9.30 -20.30
C PRO A 107 11.53 -9.90 -20.52
N THR A 108 11.37 -10.62 -21.62
CA THR A 108 10.21 -11.46 -21.86
C THR A 108 10.23 -12.54 -20.78
N HIS A 109 10.01 -12.14 -19.52
CA HIS A 109 9.05 -12.83 -18.71
C HIS A 109 7.86 -12.93 -19.63
N GLU A 110 7.51 -14.16 -20.02
CA GLU A 110 6.12 -14.41 -20.34
C GLU A 110 5.32 -13.59 -19.33
N PRO A 111 4.47 -12.65 -19.81
CA PRO A 111 3.78 -11.71 -18.91
C PRO A 111 3.30 -12.55 -17.76
N ILE A 112 3.69 -12.21 -16.51
CA ILE A 112 3.33 -13.01 -15.33
C ILE A 112 1.85 -13.28 -15.51
N THR A 113 1.52 -14.50 -15.94
CA THR A 113 0.19 -14.75 -16.46
C THR A 113 -0.56 -15.01 -15.19
N ILE A 114 -1.04 -13.93 -14.61
CA ILE A 114 -1.85 -13.96 -13.41
C ILE A 114 -2.97 -14.93 -13.75
N SER A 115 -3.01 -16.05 -13.04
CA SER A 115 -3.98 -17.09 -13.35
C SER A 115 -5.37 -16.46 -13.38
N TYR A 116 -6.25 -16.92 -14.26
CA TYR A 116 -7.62 -16.40 -14.32
C TYR A 116 -8.30 -16.38 -12.93
N PRO A 117 -8.13 -17.41 -12.07
CA PRO A 117 -8.58 -17.35 -10.67
C PRO A 117 -8.00 -16.19 -9.87
N THR A 118 -6.69 -15.95 -9.96
CA THR A 118 -6.04 -14.84 -9.24
C THR A 118 -6.58 -13.49 -9.70
N LEU A 119 -6.81 -13.29 -11.00
CA LEU A 119 -7.43 -12.07 -11.52
C LEU A 119 -8.88 -11.91 -11.03
N ALA A 120 -9.64 -13.00 -10.98
CA ALA A 120 -11.01 -12.98 -10.46
C ALA A 120 -11.04 -12.62 -8.96
N ILE A 121 -10.11 -13.17 -8.16
CA ILE A 121 -9.98 -12.85 -6.74
C ILE A 121 -9.59 -11.37 -6.55
N ALA A 122 -8.65 -10.85 -7.35
CA ALA A 122 -8.27 -9.43 -7.29
C ALA A 122 -9.48 -8.52 -7.56
N LYS A 123 -10.28 -8.82 -8.60
CA LYS A 123 -11.53 -8.09 -8.87
C LYS A 123 -12.53 -8.19 -7.73
N GLN A 124 -12.64 -9.35 -7.09
CA GLN A 124 -13.52 -9.53 -5.93
C GLN A 124 -13.05 -8.68 -4.75
N LEU A 125 -11.74 -8.61 -4.51
CA LEU A 125 -11.13 -7.78 -3.47
C LEU A 125 -11.39 -6.29 -3.74
N ASP A 126 -11.18 -5.83 -4.97
CA ASP A 126 -11.47 -4.43 -5.36
C ASP A 126 -12.95 -4.09 -5.14
N ALA A 127 -13.86 -4.99 -5.53
CA ALA A 127 -15.29 -4.81 -5.30
C ALA A 127 -15.62 -4.72 -3.81
N PHE A 128 -15.00 -5.56 -2.98
CA PHE A 128 -15.19 -5.53 -1.52
C PHE A 128 -14.72 -4.22 -0.90
N ILE A 129 -13.54 -3.73 -1.30
CA ILE A 129 -12.98 -2.44 -0.85
C ILE A 129 -13.90 -1.29 -1.26
N ASN A 130 -14.40 -1.30 -2.49
CA ASN A 130 -15.34 -0.29 -2.96
C ASN A 130 -16.67 -0.31 -2.19
N SER A 131 -17.17 -1.50 -1.80
CA SER A 131 -18.32 -1.61 -0.90
C SER A 131 -18.05 -1.01 0.49
N LEU A 132 -16.85 -1.19 1.05
CA LEU A 132 -16.45 -0.54 2.31
C LEU A 132 -16.42 0.99 2.20
N LYS A 133 -15.81 1.53 1.14
CA LYS A 133 -15.78 2.99 0.87
C LYS A 133 -17.19 3.57 0.72
N THR A 134 -18.03 2.87 -0.04
CA THR A 134 -19.44 3.27 -0.25
C THR A 134 -20.21 3.24 1.06
N CYS A 135 -20.08 2.15 1.83
CA CYS A 135 -20.73 2.01 3.13
C CYS A 135 -20.36 3.17 4.06
N PHE A 136 -19.06 3.43 4.24
CA PHE A 136 -18.58 4.48 5.12
C PHE A 136 -19.06 5.88 4.69
N THR A 137 -19.00 6.18 3.39
CA THR A 137 -19.47 7.46 2.87
C THR A 137 -20.97 7.64 3.09
N SER A 138 -21.77 6.59 2.83
CA SER A 138 -23.22 6.62 3.03
C SER A 138 -23.62 6.80 4.49
N ILE A 139 -22.92 6.18 5.44
CA ILE A 139 -23.23 6.42 6.86
C ILE A 139 -22.75 7.80 7.33
N ALA A 140 -21.64 8.30 6.82
CA ALA A 140 -21.13 9.63 7.14
C ALA A 140 -22.10 10.74 6.69
N GLN A 141 -22.81 10.55 5.58
CA GLN A 141 -23.91 11.44 5.15
C GLN A 141 -25.06 11.54 6.16
N ASN A 142 -25.20 10.53 7.02
CA ASN A 142 -26.17 10.51 8.12
C ASN A 142 -25.56 11.01 9.44
N PHE A 143 -24.38 11.64 9.41
CA PHE A 143 -23.61 12.07 10.58
C PHE A 143 -23.26 10.94 11.55
N ILE A 144 -23.28 9.69 11.07
CA ILE A 144 -22.86 8.51 11.83
C ILE A 144 -21.35 8.35 11.63
N VAL A 145 -20.61 8.35 12.73
CA VAL A 145 -19.13 8.40 12.72
C VAL A 145 -18.48 7.07 13.09
N ASP A 146 -19.24 6.05 13.46
CA ASP A 146 -18.71 4.72 13.81
C ASP A 146 -19.68 3.62 13.35
N ILE A 147 -19.15 2.63 12.64
CA ILE A 147 -19.84 1.38 12.32
C ILE A 147 -18.92 0.20 12.57
N SER A 148 -19.50 -0.91 13.04
CA SER A 148 -18.83 -2.20 13.13
C SER A 148 -19.60 -3.24 12.32
N ILE A 149 -18.98 -3.75 11.25
CA ILE A 149 -19.56 -4.77 10.36
C ILE A 149 -18.98 -6.14 10.71
N MET A 150 -19.82 -7.15 10.80
CA MET A 150 -19.46 -8.52 11.11
C MET A 150 -19.51 -9.41 9.87
N PHE A 151 -18.42 -10.13 9.62
CA PHE A 151 -18.32 -11.14 8.56
C PHE A 151 -18.01 -12.50 9.17
N TYR A 152 -18.77 -13.51 8.79
CA TYR A 152 -18.78 -14.80 9.50
C TYR A 152 -18.19 -15.91 8.63
N GLU A 153 -17.44 -16.82 9.26
CA GLU A 153 -16.87 -18.01 8.60
C GLU A 153 -17.97 -18.98 8.13
N ASP A 154 -19.11 -19.01 8.81
CA ASP A 154 -20.26 -19.84 8.47
C ASP A 154 -21.14 -19.26 7.34
N LYS A 155 -20.67 -18.18 6.70
CA LYS A 155 -21.25 -17.61 5.48
C LYS A 155 -22.64 -16.99 5.65
N ARG A 156 -23.04 -16.67 6.88
CA ARG A 156 -24.26 -15.88 7.12
C ARG A 156 -24.05 -14.43 6.63
N LEU A 157 -25.17 -13.76 6.35
CA LEU A 157 -25.17 -12.39 5.85
C LEU A 157 -24.47 -11.44 6.82
N PRO A 158 -23.66 -10.48 6.31
CA PRO A 158 -23.01 -9.49 7.14
C PRO A 158 -24.02 -8.64 7.90
N GLN A 159 -23.68 -8.32 9.15
CA GLN A 159 -24.51 -7.51 10.04
C GLN A 159 -23.71 -6.32 10.55
N ALA A 160 -24.39 -5.21 10.87
CA ALA A 160 -23.74 -4.04 11.41
C ALA A 160 -24.28 -3.65 12.78
N ASN A 161 -23.35 -3.20 13.63
CA ASN A 161 -23.60 -2.56 14.90
C ASN A 161 -23.09 -1.13 14.87
N LEU A 162 -23.83 -0.25 15.53
CA LEU A 162 -23.47 1.15 15.76
C LEU A 162 -23.24 1.31 17.26
N LYS A 163 -22.10 1.89 17.67
CA LYS A 163 -21.75 1.98 19.10
C LYS A 163 -22.62 2.95 19.89
N GLU A 164 -23.13 4.01 19.25
CA GLU A 164 -23.76 5.15 19.93
C GLU A 164 -25.17 5.44 19.39
N VAL A 165 -25.82 4.46 18.76
CA VAL A 165 -27.14 4.63 18.16
C VAL A 165 -28.10 3.60 18.72
N ASP A 166 -28.98 4.04 19.62
CA ASP A 166 -30.02 3.19 20.23
C ASP A 166 -31.33 3.15 19.44
N ASN A 167 -31.47 4.00 18.42
CA ASN A 167 -32.70 4.07 17.62
C ASN A 167 -32.82 2.87 16.66
N GLU A 168 -33.81 2.00 16.91
CA GLU A 168 -34.06 0.80 16.10
C GLU A 168 -34.36 1.07 14.63
N ASN A 169 -35.03 2.18 14.30
CA ASN A 169 -35.27 2.53 12.90
C ASN A 169 -33.96 2.87 12.17
N VAL A 170 -33.02 3.53 12.85
CA VAL A 170 -31.70 3.83 12.28
C VAL A 170 -30.90 2.54 12.11
N LYS A 171 -30.91 1.66 13.12
CA LYS A 171 -30.27 0.34 13.02
C LYS A 171 -30.82 -0.47 11.85
N MET A 172 -32.13 -0.45 11.62
CA MET A 172 -32.78 -1.13 10.50
C MET A 172 -32.28 -0.56 9.15
N VAL A 173 -32.30 0.76 8.96
CA VAL A 173 -31.83 1.39 7.72
C VAL A 173 -30.36 1.08 7.44
N ILE A 174 -29.50 1.10 8.47
CA ILE A 174 -28.08 0.77 8.31
C ILE A 174 -27.86 -0.71 8.01
N ASN A 175 -28.62 -1.62 8.64
CA ASN A 175 -28.52 -3.04 8.33
C ASN A 175 -29.02 -3.34 6.90
N GLU A 176 -30.04 -2.66 6.40
CA GLU A 176 -30.47 -2.74 4.99
C GLU A 176 -29.38 -2.25 4.03
N LEU A 177 -28.71 -1.14 4.35
CA LEU A 177 -27.57 -0.65 3.58
C LEU A 177 -26.43 -1.69 3.52
N VAL A 178 -26.08 -2.26 4.68
CA VAL A 178 -25.01 -3.26 4.81
C VAL A 178 -25.38 -4.54 4.08
N TYR A 179 -26.62 -5.00 4.21
CA TYR A 179 -27.13 -6.13 3.44
C TYR A 179 -26.95 -5.89 1.94
N LYS A 180 -27.41 -4.73 1.43
CA LYS A 180 -27.31 -4.40 0.00
C LYS A 180 -25.86 -4.34 -0.51
N LEU A 181 -24.94 -3.76 0.27
CA LEU A 181 -23.55 -3.58 -0.16
C LEU A 181 -22.70 -4.84 -0.03
N PHE A 182 -23.04 -5.72 0.93
CA PHE A 182 -22.22 -6.85 1.30
C PHE A 182 -22.85 -8.23 1.06
N HIS A 183 -24.06 -8.29 0.51
CA HIS A 183 -24.75 -9.54 0.17
C HIS A 183 -23.84 -10.52 -0.59
N ASP A 184 -23.23 -10.06 -1.68
CA ASP A 184 -22.39 -10.90 -2.56
C ASP A 184 -21.07 -11.31 -1.90
N PHE A 185 -20.74 -10.71 -0.75
CA PHE A 185 -19.55 -11.00 0.03
C PHE A 185 -19.86 -11.85 1.26
N ALA A 186 -21.10 -12.30 1.49
CA ALA A 186 -21.42 -13.19 2.60
C ALA A 186 -20.59 -14.49 2.58
N LEU A 187 -20.32 -15.03 1.38
CA LEU A 187 -19.58 -16.28 1.20
C LEU A 187 -18.06 -16.14 1.32
N VAL A 188 -17.52 -14.94 1.08
CA VAL A 188 -16.08 -14.71 0.87
C VAL A 188 -15.48 -13.62 1.74
N GLY A 189 -16.30 -12.79 2.38
CA GLY A 189 -15.85 -11.64 3.17
C GLY A 189 -14.96 -12.05 4.33
N PHE A 190 -15.26 -13.18 4.98
CA PHE A 190 -14.39 -13.75 6.02
C PHE A 190 -13.00 -14.07 5.48
N GLU A 191 -12.91 -14.80 4.36
CA GLU A 191 -11.64 -15.19 3.74
C GLU A 191 -10.83 -13.99 3.22
N ILE A 192 -11.53 -12.99 2.68
CA ILE A 192 -10.91 -11.72 2.25
C ILE A 192 -10.26 -11.05 3.46
N LEU A 193 -10.98 -10.92 4.57
CA LEU A 193 -10.47 -10.25 5.77
C LEU A 193 -9.36 -11.05 6.46
N ASP A 194 -9.43 -12.38 6.45
CA ASP A 194 -8.39 -13.25 7.01
C ASP A 194 -7.05 -13.09 6.30
N ARG A 195 -7.09 -12.86 4.98
CA ARG A 195 -5.88 -12.80 4.13
C ARG A 195 -5.38 -11.38 3.89
N PHE A 196 -6.28 -10.44 3.68
CA PHE A 196 -5.97 -9.09 3.19
C PHE A 196 -6.45 -7.98 4.14
N GLY A 197 -7.06 -8.33 5.28
CA GLY A 197 -7.71 -7.34 6.15
C GLY A 197 -6.78 -6.26 6.68
N GLN A 198 -5.49 -6.57 6.86
CA GLN A 198 -4.50 -5.57 7.26
C GLN A 198 -4.15 -4.61 6.11
N ASP A 199 -3.90 -5.15 4.91
CA ASP A 199 -3.57 -4.37 3.71
C ASP A 199 -4.73 -3.46 3.29
N ILE A 200 -5.96 -3.98 3.36
CA ILE A 200 -7.20 -3.22 3.15
C ILE A 200 -7.25 -2.03 4.11
N GLY A 201 -6.96 -2.25 5.38
CA GLY A 201 -6.96 -1.20 6.40
C GLY A 201 -5.97 -0.09 6.10
N VAL A 202 -4.73 -0.45 5.76
CA VAL A 202 -3.67 0.51 5.37
C VAL A 202 -4.13 1.33 4.16
N TYR A 203 -4.55 0.66 3.09
CA TYR A 203 -5.01 1.31 1.87
C TYR A 203 -6.19 2.26 2.11
N LEU A 204 -7.16 1.87 2.94
CA LEU A 204 -8.31 2.72 3.24
C LEU A 204 -7.92 3.96 4.06
N MET A 205 -7.02 3.82 5.04
CA MET A 205 -6.54 4.95 5.83
C MET A 205 -5.69 5.93 5.01
N GLU A 206 -4.93 5.44 4.02
CA GLU A 206 -4.18 6.30 3.10
C GLU A 206 -5.09 7.02 2.10
N THR A 207 -6.13 6.34 1.60
CA THR A 207 -7.01 6.89 0.56
C THR A 207 -8.17 7.73 1.09
N LEU A 208 -8.54 7.58 2.37
CA LEU A 208 -9.63 8.31 3.02
C LEU A 208 -9.11 9.03 4.28
N PRO A 209 -8.64 10.28 4.15
CA PRO A 209 -8.14 11.05 5.28
C PRO A 209 -9.20 11.16 6.39
N GLY A 210 -8.78 10.87 7.63
CA GLY A 210 -9.65 10.91 8.81
C GLY A 210 -10.42 9.61 9.08
N LEU A 211 -10.35 8.61 8.19
CA LEU A 211 -10.84 7.27 8.48
C LEU A 211 -9.90 6.55 9.45
N SER A 212 -10.49 5.93 10.47
CA SER A 212 -9.86 4.96 11.35
C SER A 212 -10.36 3.56 11.01
N TRP A 213 -9.42 2.62 10.89
CA TRP A 213 -9.68 1.21 10.64
C TRP A 213 -9.30 0.36 11.86
N LYS A 214 -10.16 -0.57 12.23
CA LYS A 214 -9.82 -1.64 13.17
C LYS A 214 -10.42 -2.97 12.72
N LEU A 215 -9.54 -3.96 12.56
CA LEU A 215 -9.92 -5.35 12.32
C LEU A 215 -9.75 -6.14 13.61
N THR A 216 -10.82 -6.80 14.07
CA THR A 216 -10.78 -7.67 15.25
C THR A 216 -11.32 -9.04 14.91
N ARG A 217 -10.62 -10.10 15.31
CA ARG A 217 -11.15 -11.47 15.20
C ARG A 217 -11.91 -11.82 16.47
N GLY A 218 -13.11 -12.40 16.34
CA GLY A 218 -13.85 -12.93 17.48
C GLY A 218 -13.11 -14.10 18.12
N TYR A 219 -13.00 -14.08 19.46
CA TYR A 219 -12.31 -15.13 20.21
C TYR A 219 -13.04 -16.48 20.17
N TYR A 220 -14.37 -16.45 20.31
CA TYR A 220 -15.22 -17.65 20.36
C TYR A 220 -16.14 -17.80 19.15
N ASP A 221 -16.43 -16.69 18.47
CA ASP A 221 -17.25 -16.67 17.28
C ASP A 221 -16.32 -16.45 16.09
N ARG A 222 -16.34 -17.38 15.15
CA ARG A 222 -15.48 -17.41 13.96
C ARG A 222 -15.94 -16.32 12.99
N ARG A 223 -15.66 -15.08 13.35
CA ARG A 223 -16.06 -13.88 12.63
C ARG A 223 -15.01 -12.78 12.76
N TYR A 224 -14.97 -11.93 11.76
CA TYR A 224 -14.23 -10.68 11.79
C TYR A 224 -15.18 -9.52 12.06
N PHE A 225 -14.70 -8.58 12.87
CA PHE A 225 -15.30 -7.28 13.10
C PHE A 225 -14.46 -6.24 12.36
N VAL A 226 -15.06 -5.60 11.38
CA VAL A 226 -14.49 -4.45 10.68
C VAL A 226 -15.12 -3.20 11.30
N SER A 227 -14.34 -2.47 12.10
CA SER A 227 -14.76 -1.18 12.63
C SER A 227 -14.19 -0.05 11.77
N LEU A 228 -15.08 0.79 11.26
CA LEU A 228 -14.76 2.01 10.53
C LEU A 228 -15.25 3.17 11.37
N SER A 229 -14.37 4.14 11.65
CA SER A 229 -14.77 5.33 12.38
C SER A 229 -14.07 6.59 11.91
N THR A 230 -14.61 7.75 12.26
CA THR A 230 -13.92 9.04 12.19
C THR A 230 -14.08 9.75 13.54
N THR A 231 -13.03 10.43 13.99
CA THR A 231 -13.01 11.11 15.29
C THR A 231 -13.50 12.55 15.21
N ILE A 232 -13.52 13.16 14.01
CA ILE A 232 -13.82 14.57 13.84
C ILE A 232 -14.64 14.76 12.56
N ILE A 233 -15.86 15.26 12.72
CA ILE A 233 -16.58 15.90 11.63
C ILE A 233 -16.03 17.32 11.52
N ASP A 234 -15.23 17.59 10.48
CA ASP A 234 -14.64 18.92 10.26
C ASP A 234 -15.74 19.93 9.89
N HIS A 235 -16.24 20.63 10.90
CA HIS A 235 -17.30 21.62 10.75
C HIS A 235 -16.91 22.72 9.76
N GLN A 236 -15.68 23.23 9.82
CA GLN A 236 -15.23 24.30 8.93
C GLN A 236 -15.07 23.77 7.50
N GLY A 237 -14.45 22.59 7.35
CA GLY A 237 -14.35 21.92 6.05
C GLY A 237 -15.71 21.67 5.41
N ILE A 238 -16.74 21.29 6.17
CA ILE A 238 -18.11 21.14 5.66
C ILE A 238 -18.68 22.49 5.22
N LEU A 239 -18.54 23.54 6.03
CA LEU A 239 -19.03 24.88 5.67
C LEU A 239 -18.39 25.36 4.36
N ASP A 240 -17.06 25.26 4.26
CA ASP A 240 -16.27 25.71 3.11
C ASP A 240 -16.58 24.94 1.83
N ASN A 241 -16.97 23.66 1.95
CA ASN A 241 -17.31 22.79 0.82
C ASN A 241 -18.82 22.64 0.58
N SER A 242 -19.65 23.45 1.25
CA SER A 242 -21.11 23.46 1.09
C SER A 242 -21.59 24.74 0.40
N CYS A 243 -22.90 24.79 0.10
CA CYS A 243 -23.55 26.01 -0.38
C CYS A 243 -23.50 27.17 0.64
N LEU A 244 -23.11 26.92 1.89
CA LEU A 244 -23.01 27.91 2.96
C LEU A 244 -21.72 28.75 2.92
N ALA A 245 -20.70 28.34 2.15
CA ALA A 245 -19.41 29.04 2.05
C ALA A 245 -19.53 30.51 1.59
N LYS A 246 -20.61 30.87 0.87
CA LYS A 246 -20.78 32.20 0.25
C LYS A 246 -21.11 33.35 1.21
N ARG A 247 -21.12 33.15 2.53
CA ARG A 247 -21.56 34.18 3.50
C ARG A 247 -20.50 35.16 4.00
N ASN A 248 -19.22 35.02 3.64
CA ASN A 248 -18.14 35.83 4.22
C ASN A 248 -17.50 36.88 3.29
N ASN A 249 -18.13 37.23 2.16
CA ASN A 249 -17.64 38.25 1.22
C ASN A 249 -18.68 39.36 0.95
N VAL A 250 -19.28 39.94 2.00
CA VAL A 250 -20.03 41.22 1.92
C VAL A 250 -19.68 42.09 3.11
#